data_AF-A0A971PZ29-F1
#
_entry.id   AF-A0A971PZ29-F1
#
_cell.length_a   1.000
_cell.length_b   1.000
_cell.length_c   1.000
_cell.angle_alpha   90.00
_cell.angle_beta   90.00
_cell.angle_gamma   90.00
#
_symmetry.space_group_name_H-M   'P 1'
#
loop_
_entity.id
_entity.type
_entity.pdbx_description
1 polymer ?
#
loop_
_entity_poly.entity_id
_entity_poly.type
_entity_poly.pdbx_seq_one_letter_code
_entity_poly.pdbx_strand_id
1 'polypeptide(L)'
;MVSNWVFILVGNNATGKTTFQKMVAKHLCGFEIKRLDTNLVYPVVNPSVPEKLKSIFFISRSYQEKANVYSSIEDYFNNHFKKADICFLSSHLIEDDIRQMINECHKLFYNVGGVFWRNSCEQNPEINRKISMLNWDERFVIDNQYLPGKDKEEYEKIIDSLTKEFVQMLVNRCMGM
;
A
#
# COMPACT_ATOMS: atom_id res chain seq x y z
N MET A 1 -3.59 -22.62 -1.33
CA MET A 1 -3.60 -21.69 -0.18
C MET A 1 -3.49 -20.29 -0.77
N VAL A 2 -4.38 -19.35 -0.47
CA VAL A 2 -4.17 -17.96 -0.93
C VAL A 2 -3.07 -17.41 -0.05
N SER A 3 -1.95 -17.02 -0.65
CA SER A 3 -0.84 -16.41 0.06
C SER A 3 -1.28 -15.04 0.58
N ASN A 4 -0.99 -14.72 1.84
CA ASN A 4 -1.27 -13.39 2.37
C ASN A 4 -0.25 -12.39 1.81
N TRP A 5 -0.71 -11.18 1.48
CA TRP A 5 0.13 -10.15 0.87
C TRP A 5 0.20 -8.89 1.72
N VAL A 6 1.40 -8.32 1.81
CA VAL A 6 1.61 -6.95 2.28
C VAL A 6 2.11 -6.11 1.11
N PHE A 7 1.44 -5.00 0.84
CA PHE A 7 1.88 -3.99 -0.11
C PHE A 7 2.42 -2.78 0.63
N ILE A 8 3.72 -2.52 0.50
CA ILE A 8 4.36 -1.34 1.07
C ILE A 8 4.32 -0.23 0.03
N LEU A 9 3.55 0.82 0.31
CA LEU A 9 3.46 2.01 -0.53
C LEU A 9 4.69 2.89 -0.27
N VAL A 10 5.60 2.98 -1.25
CA VAL A 10 6.91 3.62 -1.12
C VAL A 10 6.90 5.02 -1.73
N GLY A 11 7.05 6.07 -0.93
CA GLY A 11 7.22 7.42 -1.45
C GLY A 11 7.05 8.49 -0.38
N ASN A 12 7.50 9.72 -0.66
CA ASN A 12 7.34 10.84 0.26
C ASN A 12 5.90 11.37 0.29
N ASN A 13 5.67 12.47 1.01
CA ASN A 13 4.36 13.14 1.03
C ASN A 13 3.92 13.55 -0.39
N ALA A 14 2.60 13.69 -0.58
CA ALA A 14 1.98 14.09 -1.84
C ALA A 14 2.21 13.18 -3.06
N THR A 15 2.71 11.95 -2.89
CA THR A 15 2.86 11.01 -4.01
C THR A 15 1.56 10.31 -4.43
N GLY A 16 0.53 10.30 -3.58
CA GLY A 16 -0.76 9.64 -3.87
C GLY A 16 -1.10 8.45 -2.96
N LYS A 17 -0.20 8.02 -2.08
CA LYS A 17 -0.39 6.84 -1.19
C LYS A 17 -1.71 6.83 -0.42
N THR A 18 -2.09 7.94 0.19
CA THR A 18 -3.32 8.00 0.99
C THR A 18 -4.56 7.97 0.10
N THR A 19 -4.55 8.67 -1.04
CA THR A 19 -5.63 8.63 -2.02
C THR A 19 -5.83 7.21 -2.56
N PHE A 20 -4.73 6.54 -2.88
CA PHE A 20 -4.75 5.15 -3.33
C PHE A 20 -5.38 4.21 -2.32
N GLN A 21 -4.97 4.26 -1.04
CA GLN A 21 -5.59 3.43 0.00
C GLN A 21 -7.10 3.69 0.13
N LYS A 22 -7.54 4.95 0.03
CA LYS A 22 -8.98 5.28 0.03
C LYS A 22 -9.71 4.67 -1.17
N MET A 23 -9.10 4.72 -2.36
CA MET A 23 -9.69 4.14 -3.57
C MET A 23 -9.72 2.61 -3.49
N VAL A 24 -8.68 1.97 -2.94
CA VAL A 24 -8.68 0.52 -2.71
C VAL A 24 -9.82 0.16 -1.77
N ALA A 25 -9.97 0.88 -0.65
CA ALA A 25 -11.06 0.63 0.29
C ALA A 25 -12.44 0.87 -0.34
N LYS A 26 -12.59 1.91 -1.17
CA LYS A 26 -13.81 2.16 -1.94
C LYS A 26 -14.15 0.97 -2.83
N HIS A 27 -13.18 0.48 -3.60
CA HIS A 27 -13.40 -0.61 -4.56
C HIS A 27 -13.59 -1.96 -3.90
N LEU A 28 -12.86 -2.29 -2.84
CA LEU A 28 -12.88 -3.63 -2.24
C LEU A 28 -13.82 -3.75 -1.04
N CYS A 29 -13.92 -2.69 -0.23
CA CYS A 29 -14.71 -2.68 1.00
C CYS A 29 -16.08 -1.98 0.82
N GLY A 30 -16.35 -1.37 -0.34
CA GLY A 30 -17.69 -0.92 -0.73
C GLY A 30 -18.18 0.36 -0.05
N PHE A 31 -17.30 1.12 0.61
CA PHE A 31 -17.67 2.41 1.23
C PHE A 31 -16.68 3.52 0.88
N GLU A 32 -17.22 4.74 0.76
CA GLU A 32 -16.40 5.93 0.56
C GLU A 32 -15.83 6.43 1.89
N ILE A 33 -14.51 6.58 1.93
CA ILE A 33 -13.79 7.00 3.13
C ILE A 33 -13.40 8.47 3.00
N LYS A 34 -14.09 9.35 3.73
CA LYS A 34 -13.68 10.76 3.86
C LYS A 34 -12.28 10.86 4.48
N ARG A 35 -12.03 10.09 5.54
CA ARG A 35 -10.75 9.99 6.25
C ARG A 35 -10.47 8.55 6.63
N LEU A 36 -9.30 8.05 6.25
CA LEU A 36 -8.87 6.69 6.57
C LEU A 36 -8.19 6.73 7.93
N ASP A 37 -8.83 6.12 8.92
CA ASP A 37 -8.23 5.96 10.24
C ASP A 37 -7.06 4.96 10.17
N THR A 38 -6.13 5.08 11.11
CA THR A 38 -4.87 4.32 11.09
C THR A 38 -5.04 2.96 11.75
N ASN A 39 -4.39 1.94 11.21
CA ASN A 39 -4.28 0.59 11.77
C ASN A 39 -5.62 -0.15 11.91
N LEU A 40 -6.49 -0.02 10.91
CA LEU A 40 -7.79 -0.67 10.91
C LEU A 40 -7.86 -1.80 9.87
N VAL A 41 -8.62 -2.83 10.23
CA VAL A 41 -9.00 -3.93 9.35
C VAL A 41 -10.44 -3.72 8.91
N TYR A 42 -10.68 -3.90 7.62
CA TYR A 42 -12.00 -3.79 7.03
C TYR A 42 -12.37 -5.09 6.30
N PRO A 43 -13.65 -5.48 6.33
CA PRO A 43 -14.11 -6.61 5.54
C PRO A 43 -14.09 -6.26 4.06
N VAL A 44 -13.78 -7.25 3.23
CA VAL A 44 -13.96 -7.18 1.79
C VAL A 44 -15.38 -7.59 1.47
N VAL A 45 -16.09 -6.73 0.76
CA VAL A 45 -17.51 -6.94 0.42
C VAL A 45 -17.77 -6.86 -1.09
N ASN A 46 -16.75 -6.56 -1.89
CA ASN A 46 -16.90 -6.48 -3.33
C ASN A 46 -17.25 -7.87 -3.90
N PRO A 47 -18.40 -8.03 -4.58
CA PRO A 47 -18.88 -9.31 -5.09
C PRO A 47 -18.00 -9.91 -6.20
N SER A 48 -17.14 -9.11 -6.82
CA SER A 48 -16.17 -9.54 -7.84
C SER A 48 -14.93 -10.19 -7.23
N VAL A 49 -14.76 -10.09 -5.91
CA VAL A 49 -13.63 -10.66 -5.18
C VAL A 49 -13.98 -12.08 -4.74
N PRO A 50 -13.09 -13.07 -4.95
CA PRO A 50 -13.29 -14.42 -4.45
C PRO A 50 -13.46 -14.46 -2.92
N GLU A 51 -14.30 -15.37 -2.41
CA GLU A 51 -14.57 -15.56 -0.97
C GLU A 51 -13.32 -15.78 -0.09
N LYS A 52 -12.18 -16.09 -0.71
CA LYS A 52 -10.91 -16.31 -0.04
C LYS A 52 -10.25 -15.02 0.45
N LEU A 53 -10.56 -13.86 -0.16
CA LEU A 53 -10.05 -12.56 0.27
C LEU A 53 -11.13 -11.89 1.14
N LYS A 54 -10.97 -11.96 2.46
CA LYS A 54 -12.01 -11.57 3.43
C LYS A 54 -11.74 -10.23 4.10
N SER A 55 -10.47 -9.86 4.24
CA SER A 55 -10.05 -8.75 5.07
C SER A 55 -8.90 -7.96 4.46
N ILE A 56 -8.95 -6.64 4.65
CA ILE A 56 -7.86 -5.72 4.27
C ILE A 56 -7.48 -4.86 5.47
N PHE A 57 -6.18 -4.80 5.76
CA PHE A 57 -5.60 -3.87 6.71
C PHE A 57 -5.08 -2.62 6.02
N PHE A 58 -5.34 -1.44 6.58
CA PHE A 58 -4.71 -0.18 6.14
C PHE A 58 -4.01 0.52 7.31
N ILE A 59 -2.74 0.88 7.09
CA ILE A 59 -2.01 1.77 8.01
C ILE A 59 -2.48 3.23 7.89
N SER A 60 -3.00 3.64 6.72
CA SER A 60 -3.35 5.02 6.32
C SER A 60 -2.17 5.99 6.20
N ARG A 61 -1.42 6.19 7.28
CA ARG A 61 -0.27 7.09 7.36
C ARG A 61 1.03 6.32 7.24
N SER A 62 2.08 6.97 6.76
CA SER A 62 3.40 6.35 6.79
C SER A 62 3.87 6.11 8.23
N TYR A 63 4.70 5.08 8.42
CA TYR A 63 5.32 4.80 9.72
C TYR A 63 5.99 6.07 10.30
N GLN A 64 6.72 6.81 9.46
CA GLN A 64 7.47 8.00 9.86
C GLN A 64 6.55 9.14 10.35
N GLU A 65 5.35 9.29 9.77
CA GLU A 65 4.35 10.26 10.24
C GLU A 65 3.83 9.96 11.66
N LYS A 66 4.10 8.75 12.17
CA LYS A 66 3.63 8.25 13.48
C LYS A 66 4.77 7.62 14.28
N ALA A 67 6.03 7.92 13.96
CA ALA A 67 7.19 7.32 14.60
C ALA A 67 7.21 7.56 16.13
N ASN A 68 6.69 8.70 16.59
CA ASN A 68 6.54 9.00 18.02
C ASN A 68 5.51 8.13 18.75
N VAL A 69 4.56 7.54 18.02
CA VAL A 69 3.56 6.60 18.55
C VAL A 69 4.09 5.17 18.50
N TYR A 70 4.81 4.84 17.43
CA TYR A 70 5.25 3.47 17.18
C TYR A 70 6.58 3.12 17.82
N SER A 71 7.45 4.10 18.10
CA SER A 71 8.80 3.95 18.66
C SER A 71 9.79 3.24 17.73
N SER A 72 9.48 2.03 17.28
CA SER A 72 10.28 1.23 16.36
C SER A 72 9.40 0.47 15.35
N ILE A 73 10.01 -0.02 14.26
CA ILE A 73 9.31 -0.89 13.31
C ILE A 73 8.84 -2.18 14.00
N GLU A 74 9.69 -2.79 14.83
CA GLU A 74 9.34 -3.98 15.60
C GLU A 74 8.14 -3.72 16.54
N ASP A 75 8.16 -2.62 17.30
CA ASP A 75 7.05 -2.24 18.17
C ASP A 75 5.77 -1.98 17.39
N TYR A 76 5.87 -1.38 16.19
CA TYR A 76 4.73 -1.23 15.29
C TYR A 76 4.09 -2.59 14.96
N PHE A 77 4.88 -3.57 14.55
CA PHE A 77 4.38 -4.90 14.19
C PHE A 77 3.82 -5.67 15.39
N ASN A 78 4.42 -5.50 16.57
CA ASN A 78 3.98 -6.17 17.80
C ASN A 78 2.66 -5.61 18.34
N ASN A 79 2.44 -4.29 18.25
CA ASN A 79 1.34 -3.64 18.97
C ASN A 79 0.23 -3.10 18.06
N HIS A 80 0.57 -2.67 16.85
CA HIS A 80 -0.31 -1.88 15.99
C HIS A 80 -0.74 -2.59 14.71
N PHE A 81 0.16 -3.36 14.10
CA PHE A 81 -0.17 -4.17 12.93
C PHE A 81 -1.27 -5.18 13.27
N LYS A 82 -2.24 -5.33 12.37
CA LYS A 82 -3.28 -6.35 12.47
C LYS A 82 -3.22 -7.23 11.24
N LYS A 83 -3.17 -8.55 11.47
CA LYS A 83 -3.17 -9.54 10.40
C LYS A 83 -4.47 -9.45 9.61
N ALA A 84 -4.34 -9.41 8.30
CA ALA A 84 -5.41 -9.50 7.32
C ALA A 84 -4.90 -10.30 6.11
N ASP A 85 -5.79 -10.64 5.17
CA ASP A 85 -5.42 -11.37 3.95
C ASP A 85 -4.56 -10.48 3.02
N ILE A 86 -4.91 -9.19 2.96
CA ILE A 86 -4.11 -8.15 2.31
C ILE A 86 -3.85 -7.01 3.29
N CYS A 87 -2.61 -6.54 3.36
CA CYS A 87 -2.22 -5.40 4.18
C CYS A 87 -1.61 -4.30 3.32
N PHE A 88 -2.02 -3.06 3.52
CA PHE A 88 -1.35 -1.89 2.94
C PHE A 88 -0.59 -1.15 4.02
N LEU A 89 0.73 -1.15 3.87
CA LEU A 89 1.65 -0.33 4.66
C LEU A 89 2.11 0.88 3.84
N SER A 90 2.69 1.87 4.50
CA SER A 90 3.09 3.12 3.87
C SER A 90 4.38 3.58 4.50
N SER A 91 5.34 4.01 3.69
CA SER A 91 6.64 4.47 4.16
C SER A 91 7.14 5.65 3.30
N HIS A 92 7.86 6.57 3.93
CA HIS A 92 8.71 7.54 3.24
C HIS A 92 9.93 6.85 2.63
N LEU A 93 10.73 7.58 1.85
CA LEU A 93 11.92 7.04 1.18
C LEU A 93 13.10 6.86 2.16
N ILE A 94 12.91 6.03 3.19
CA ILE A 94 13.92 5.67 4.17
C ILE A 94 14.22 4.18 4.02
N GLU A 95 15.41 3.88 3.50
CA GLU A 95 15.81 2.52 3.13
C GLU A 95 15.79 1.56 4.32
N ASP A 96 16.34 1.97 5.47
CA ASP A 96 16.43 1.11 6.66
C ASP A 96 15.05 0.77 7.24
N ASP A 97 14.14 1.74 7.29
CA ASP A 97 12.76 1.50 7.75
C ASP A 97 12.06 0.50 6.82
N ILE A 98 12.16 0.69 5.51
CA ILE A 98 11.53 -0.21 4.54
C ILE A 98 12.14 -1.61 4.62
N ARG A 99 13.46 -1.71 4.74
CA ARG A 99 14.17 -2.99 4.91
C ARG A 99 13.69 -3.73 6.16
N GLN A 100 13.52 -3.03 7.27
CA GLN A 100 12.98 -3.61 8.50
C GLN A 100 11.52 -4.04 8.32
N MET A 101 10.68 -3.22 7.67
CA MET A 101 9.29 -3.59 7.39
C MET A 101 9.18 -4.86 6.54
N ILE A 102 9.99 -4.99 5.49
CA ILE A 102 10.05 -6.20 4.66
C ILE A 102 10.40 -7.42 5.53
N ASN A 103 11.44 -7.31 6.37
CA ASN A 103 11.87 -8.39 7.24
C ASN A 103 10.77 -8.82 8.23
N GLU A 104 10.08 -7.86 8.86
CA GLU A 104 8.96 -8.17 9.77
C GLU A 104 7.79 -8.83 9.04
N CYS A 105 7.46 -8.39 7.82
CA CYS A 105 6.44 -9.05 7.01
C CYS A 105 6.83 -10.50 6.66
N HIS A 106 8.08 -10.74 6.29
CA HIS A 106 8.58 -12.10 5.99
C HIS A 106 8.58 -13.01 7.23
N LYS A 107 8.93 -12.49 8.42
CA LYS A 107 8.80 -13.23 9.69
C LYS A 107 7.36 -13.67 9.96
N LEU A 108 6.39 -12.91 9.49
CA LEU A 108 4.96 -13.20 9.59
C LEU A 108 4.43 -14.04 8.41
N PHE A 109 5.31 -14.55 7.55
CA PHE A 109 5.00 -15.38 6.38
C PHE A 109 4.12 -14.69 5.32
N TYR A 110 4.21 -13.36 5.22
CA TYR A 110 3.58 -12.60 4.14
C TYR A 110 4.50 -12.53 2.91
N ASN A 111 3.91 -12.59 1.72
CA ASN A 111 4.56 -12.07 0.52
C ASN A 111 4.55 -10.54 0.55
N VAL A 112 5.59 -9.90 0.06
CA VAL A 112 5.80 -8.46 0.16
C VAL A 112 5.94 -7.82 -1.21
N GLY A 113 4.94 -7.02 -1.57
CA GLY A 113 4.91 -6.20 -2.77
C GLY A 113 5.36 -4.76 -2.49
N GLY A 114 6.35 -4.26 -3.22
CA GLY A 114 6.73 -2.84 -3.19
C GLY A 114 5.93 -2.04 -4.21
N VAL A 115 5.16 -1.04 -3.79
CA VAL A 115 4.38 -0.18 -4.69
C VAL A 115 5.06 1.19 -4.80
N PHE A 116 5.70 1.40 -5.94
CA PHE A 116 6.44 2.61 -6.30
C PHE A 116 5.55 3.55 -7.13
N TRP A 117 5.84 4.84 -7.07
CA TRP A 117 5.07 5.87 -7.77
C TRP A 117 5.96 6.54 -8.81
N ARG A 118 5.48 6.68 -10.05
CA ARG A 118 6.26 7.29 -11.14
C ARG A 118 6.75 8.67 -10.77
N ASN A 119 5.88 9.53 -10.24
CA ASN A 119 6.25 10.87 -9.81
C ASN A 119 7.34 10.86 -8.72
N SER A 120 7.32 9.88 -7.81
CA SER A 120 8.32 9.75 -6.75
C SER A 120 9.66 9.28 -7.30
N CYS A 121 9.63 8.35 -8.26
CA CYS A 121 10.82 7.82 -8.93
C CYS A 121 11.53 8.90 -9.75
N GLU A 122 10.77 9.76 -10.43
CA GLU A 122 11.33 10.88 -11.20
C GLU A 122 11.94 11.96 -10.30
N GLN A 123 11.28 12.26 -9.18
CA GLN A 123 11.77 13.25 -8.22
C GLN A 123 12.97 12.77 -7.40
N ASN A 124 13.04 11.47 -7.10
CA ASN A 124 14.03 10.88 -6.18
C ASN A 124 14.60 9.57 -6.75
N PRO A 125 15.28 9.61 -7.92
CA PRO A 125 15.64 8.40 -8.66
C PRO A 125 16.62 7.50 -7.90
N GLU A 126 17.66 8.08 -7.29
CA GLU A 126 18.72 7.30 -6.64
C GLU A 126 18.22 6.51 -5.42
N ILE A 127 17.44 7.15 -4.55
CA ILE A 127 16.90 6.45 -3.36
C ILE A 127 15.82 5.43 -3.74
N ASN A 128 14.98 5.71 -4.74
CA ASN A 128 14.02 4.72 -5.25
C ASN A 128 14.74 3.53 -5.88
N ARG A 129 15.84 3.74 -6.61
CA ARG A 129 16.66 2.66 -7.14
C ARG A 129 17.21 1.79 -6.01
N LYS A 130 17.79 2.38 -4.96
CA LYS A 130 18.29 1.62 -3.81
C LYS A 130 17.19 0.82 -3.12
N ILE A 131 16.06 1.47 -2.80
CA ILE A 131 14.91 0.80 -2.17
C ILE A 131 14.37 -0.33 -3.08
N SER A 132 14.38 -0.14 -4.40
CA SER A 132 13.92 -1.17 -5.34
C SER A 132 14.78 -2.43 -5.35
N MET A 133 16.02 -2.36 -4.87
CA MET A 133 16.95 -3.48 -4.77
C MET A 133 16.83 -4.26 -3.45
N LEU A 134 15.95 -3.85 -2.53
CA LEU A 134 15.64 -4.63 -1.33
C LEU A 134 14.95 -5.96 -1.70
N ASN A 135 14.82 -6.85 -0.71
CA ASN A 135 14.32 -8.21 -0.88
C ASN A 135 12.79 -8.28 -1.06
N TRP A 136 12.27 -7.69 -2.13
CA TRP A 136 10.86 -7.74 -2.49
C TRP A 136 10.49 -9.07 -3.13
N ASP A 137 9.30 -9.59 -2.84
CA ASP A 137 8.73 -10.69 -3.63
C ASP A 137 8.27 -10.18 -4.99
N GLU A 138 7.63 -9.00 -5.01
CA GLU A 138 7.23 -8.32 -6.24
C GLU A 138 7.35 -6.79 -6.13
N ARG A 139 7.48 -6.13 -7.29
CA ARG A 139 7.56 -4.67 -7.39
C ARG A 139 6.56 -4.18 -8.42
N PHE A 140 5.78 -3.18 -8.03
CA PHE A 140 4.76 -2.54 -8.84
C PHE A 140 5.10 -1.07 -9.01
N VAL A 141 4.79 -0.52 -10.18
CA VAL A 141 4.91 0.91 -10.44
C VAL A 141 3.54 1.44 -10.80
N ILE A 142 3.04 2.38 -10.02
CA ILE A 142 1.85 3.15 -10.34
C ILE A 142 2.29 4.32 -11.22
N ASP A 143 1.84 4.34 -12.47
CA ASP A 143 2.23 5.35 -13.45
C ASP A 143 1.42 6.65 -13.29
N ASN A 144 1.50 7.24 -12.11
CA ASN A 144 0.89 8.53 -11.82
C ASN A 144 1.84 9.66 -12.20
N GLN A 145 1.88 10.00 -13.48
CA GLN A 145 2.65 11.16 -13.93
C GLN A 145 2.24 12.40 -13.15
N TYR A 146 3.23 13.16 -12.68
CA TYR A 146 2.97 14.47 -12.09
C TYR A 146 2.50 15.39 -13.22
N LEU A 147 1.28 15.93 -13.09
CA LEU A 147 0.68 16.79 -14.11
C LEU A 147 0.56 18.20 -13.53
N PRO A 148 1.54 19.09 -13.78
CA PRO A 148 1.48 20.48 -13.33
C PRO A 148 0.21 21.15 -13.87
N GLY A 149 -0.52 21.85 -13.00
CA GLY A 149 -1.71 22.61 -13.38
C GLY A 149 -3.03 21.84 -13.40
N LYS A 150 -3.03 20.54 -13.08
CA LYS A 150 -4.29 19.80 -12.87
C LYS A 150 -4.90 20.11 -11.51
N ASP A 151 -6.22 20.20 -11.48
CA ASP A 151 -6.93 20.29 -10.21
C ASP A 151 -6.89 18.96 -9.45
N LYS A 152 -7.26 19.03 -8.17
CA LYS A 152 -7.26 17.87 -7.27
C LYS A 152 -8.20 16.76 -7.75
N GLU A 153 -9.31 17.11 -8.37
CA GLU A 153 -10.33 16.15 -8.80
C GLU A 153 -9.85 15.30 -9.97
N GLU A 154 -9.19 15.93 -10.96
CA GLU A 154 -8.55 15.21 -12.06
C GLU A 154 -7.45 14.27 -11.56
N TYR A 155 -6.66 14.69 -10.59
CA TYR A 155 -5.63 13.83 -10.01
C TYR A 155 -6.24 12.62 -9.28
N GLU A 156 -7.33 12.84 -8.52
CA GLU A 156 -8.05 11.74 -7.87
C GLU A 156 -8.66 10.76 -8.89
N LYS A 157 -9.16 11.23 -10.04
CA LYS A 157 -9.64 10.36 -11.13
C LYS A 157 -8.54 9.50 -11.75
N ILE A 158 -7.34 10.04 -11.93
CA ILE A 158 -6.18 9.28 -12.43
C ILE A 158 -5.81 8.18 -11.44
N ILE A 159 -5.69 8.54 -10.16
CA ILE A 159 -5.38 7.57 -9.10
C ILE A 159 -6.48 6.50 -8.99
N ASP A 160 -7.75 6.88 -9.13
CA ASP A 160 -8.86 5.93 -9.14
C ASP A 160 -8.75 4.91 -10.28
N SER A 161 -8.44 5.35 -11.51
CA SER A 161 -8.23 4.47 -12.66
C SER A 161 -7.10 3.46 -12.41
N LEU A 162 -5.94 3.96 -11.97
CA LEU A 162 -4.78 3.12 -11.64
C LEU A 162 -5.08 2.16 -10.48
N THR A 163 -5.91 2.60 -9.52
CA THR A 163 -6.34 1.74 -8.42
C THR A 163 -7.25 0.62 -8.90
N LYS A 164 -8.15 0.86 -9.85
CA LYS A 164 -9.00 -0.19 -10.43
C LYS A 164 -8.18 -1.27 -11.11
N GLU A 165 -7.15 -0.89 -11.87
CA GLU A 165 -6.21 -1.83 -12.49
C GLU A 165 -5.48 -2.67 -11.44
N PHE A 166 -4.99 -2.02 -10.38
CA PHE A 166 -4.33 -2.72 -9.27
C PHE A 166 -5.29 -3.67 -8.54
N VAL A 167 -6.52 -3.24 -8.26
CA VAL A 167 -7.56 -4.07 -7.65
C VAL A 167 -7.90 -5.27 -8.53
N GLN A 168 -8.02 -5.08 -9.85
CA GLN A 168 -8.27 -6.17 -10.78
C GLN A 168 -7.13 -7.20 -10.76
N MET A 169 -5.87 -6.75 -10.67
CA MET A 169 -4.72 -7.64 -10.50
C MET A 169 -4.81 -8.46 -9.20
N LEU A 170 -5.17 -7.83 -8.06
CA LEU A 170 -5.38 -8.55 -6.79
C LEU A 170 -6.47 -9.62 -6.93
N VAL A 171 -7.58 -9.25 -7.56
CA VAL A 171 -8.73 -10.13 -7.81
C VAL A 171 -8.34 -11.33 -8.67
N ASN A 172 -7.62 -11.11 -9.77
CA ASN A 172 -7.11 -12.18 -10.65
C ASN A 172 -6.19 -13.14 -9.90
N ARG A 173 -5.29 -12.61 -9.07
CA ARG A 173 -4.38 -13.40 -8.23
C ARG A 173 -5.13 -14.30 -7.25
N CYS A 174 -6.19 -13.80 -6.62
CA CYS A 174 -7.02 -14.59 -5.72
C CYS A 174 -7.81 -15.70 -6.45
N MET A 175 -8.12 -15.51 -7.74
CA MET A 175 -8.77 -16.51 -8.58
C MET A 175 -7.81 -17.60 -9.08
N GLY A 176 -6.49 -17.38 -9.00
CA GLY A 176 -5.49 -18.29 -9.59
C GLY A 176 -5.41 -18.19 -11.11
N MET A 177 -5.74 -17.02 -11.66
CA MET A 177 -5.55 -16.66 -13.07
C MET A 177 -4.26 -15.86 -13.26
#